data_AF-A0A3A1XW27-F1
#
_entry.id   AF-A0A3A1XW27-F1
#
_cell.length_a   1.000
_cell.length_b   1.000
_cell.length_c   1.000
_cell.angle_alpha   90.00
_cell.angle_beta   90.00
_cell.angle_gamma   90.00
#
_symmetry.space_group_name_H-M   'P 1'
#
loop_
_entity.id
_entity.type
_entity.pdbx_description
1 polymer ?
#
loop_
_entity_poly.entity_id
_entity_poly.type
_entity_poly.pdbx_seq_one_letter_code
_entity_poly.pdbx_strand_id
1 'polypeptide(L)'
;LVLVLAALCCLTSPWGEKNLAGASIVVGFVVWGLVTSMGGPTGPALNPARDLMPRLLHAILPIPHKGSSRWGEAWIPVIAPIAGAILGVVMYKSLFA
;
A
#
# COMPACT_ATOMS: atom_id res chain seq x y z
N LEU A 1 1.42 -2.24 -7.34
CA LEU A 1 0.97 -3.12 -8.44
C LEU A 1 0.02 -4.18 -7.90
N VAL A 2 0.55 -5.23 -7.26
CA VAL A 2 -0.23 -6.40 -6.82
C VAL A 2 -1.39 -6.01 -5.90
N LEU A 3 -1.15 -5.14 -4.91
CA LEU A 3 -2.20 -4.68 -3.99
C LEU A 3 -3.40 -4.06 -4.74
N VAL A 4 -3.15 -3.11 -5.64
CA VAL A 4 -4.22 -2.37 -6.33
C VAL A 4 -4.93 -3.27 -7.35
N LEU A 5 -4.19 -4.09 -8.09
CA LEU A 5 -4.78 -5.08 -8.97
C LEU A 5 -5.71 -6.03 -8.20
N ALA A 6 -5.21 -6.66 -7.13
CA ALA A 6 -5.96 -7.62 -6.35
C ALA A 6 -7.17 -6.96 -5.67
N ALA A 7 -7.01 -5.73 -5.18
CA ALA A 7 -8.11 -4.95 -4.62
C ALA A 7 -9.21 -4.69 -5.64
N LEU A 8 -8.86 -4.29 -6.87
CA LEU A 8 -9.83 -4.13 -7.95
C LEU A 8 -10.51 -5.47 -8.24
N CYS A 9 -9.77 -6.54 -8.53
CA CYS A 9 -10.35 -7.86 -8.80
C CYS A 9 -11.30 -8.34 -7.68
N CYS A 10 -11.00 -8.03 -6.42
CA CYS A 10 -11.88 -8.39 -5.31
C CYS A 10 -13.13 -7.50 -5.26
N LEU A 11 -12.97 -6.19 -5.37
CA LEU A 11 -14.05 -5.21 -5.16
C LEU A 11 -15.01 -5.08 -6.35
N THR A 12 -14.55 -5.27 -7.59
CA THR A 12 -15.34 -5.09 -8.82
C THR A 12 -15.84 -6.41 -9.42
N SER A 13 -15.50 -7.55 -8.81
CA SER A 13 -16.04 -8.84 -9.25
C SER A 13 -17.52 -8.98 -8.88
N PRO A 14 -18.31 -9.81 -9.61
CA PRO A 14 -19.74 -9.98 -9.34
C PRO A 14 -20.08 -10.47 -7.91
N TRP A 15 -19.15 -11.15 -7.24
CA TRP A 15 -19.33 -11.56 -5.84
C TRP A 15 -18.96 -10.45 -4.87
N GLY A 16 -17.92 -9.66 -5.18
CA GLY A 16 -17.45 -8.57 -4.33
C GLY A 16 -18.40 -7.38 -4.30
N GLU A 17 -18.98 -7.02 -5.45
CA GLU A 17 -19.99 -5.96 -5.52
C GLU A 17 -21.25 -6.31 -4.70
N LYS A 18 -21.60 -7.59 -4.63
CA LYS A 18 -22.72 -8.08 -3.81
C LYS A 18 -22.41 -8.11 -2.31
N ASN A 19 -21.14 -8.19 -1.93
CA ASN A 19 -20.70 -8.22 -0.53
C ASN A 19 -19.37 -7.46 -0.34
N LEU A 20 -19.48 -6.13 -0.30
CA LEU A 20 -18.33 -5.24 -0.15
C LEU A 20 -17.55 -5.47 1.15
N ALA A 21 -18.22 -5.88 2.23
CA ALA A 21 -17.58 -6.19 3.50
C ALA A 21 -16.68 -7.43 3.36
N GLY A 22 -17.20 -8.50 2.77
CA GLY A 22 -16.42 -9.71 2.48
C GLY A 22 -15.23 -9.44 1.56
N ALA A 23 -15.45 -8.69 0.47
CA ALA A 23 -14.38 -8.29 -0.43
C ALA A 23 -13.30 -7.47 0.28
N SER A 24 -13.68 -6.51 1.13
CA SER A 24 -12.74 -5.68 1.89
C SER A 24 -11.90 -6.49 2.88
N ILE A 25 -12.49 -7.50 3.52
CA ILE A 25 -11.77 -8.44 4.38
C ILE A 25 -10.71 -9.20 3.57
N VAL A 26 -11.06 -9.69 2.38
CA VAL A 26 -10.11 -10.36 1.48
C VAL A 26 -8.98 -9.42 1.07
N VAL A 27 -9.27 -8.15 0.75
CA VAL A 27 -8.22 -7.14 0.49
C VAL A 27 -7.31 -6.96 1.71
N GLY A 28 -7.85 -6.99 2.92
CA GLY A 28 -7.07 -6.99 4.16
C GLY A 28 -6.10 -8.18 4.25
N PHE A 29 -6.54 -9.39 3.90
CA PHE A 29 -5.67 -10.56 3.83
C PHE A 29 -4.61 -10.46 2.73
N VAL A 30 -4.92 -9.81 1.60
CA VAL A 30 -3.91 -9.51 0.57
C VAL A 30 -2.83 -8.58 1.12
N VAL A 31 -3.21 -7.51 1.82
CA VAL A 31 -2.24 -6.61 2.48
C VAL A 31 -1.40 -7.41 3.47
N TRP A 32 -2.02 -8.24 4.31
CA TRP A 32 -1.30 -9.07 5.27
C TRP A 32 -0.27 -9.98 4.61
N GLY A 33 -0.67 -10.72 3.57
CA GLY A 33 0.22 -11.60 2.82
C GLY A 33 1.39 -10.85 2.17
N LEU A 34 1.14 -9.67 1.59
CA LEU A 34 2.21 -8.83 1.02
C LEU A 34 3.18 -8.33 2.08
N VAL A 35 2.67 -7.94 3.25
CA VAL A 35 3.49 -7.45 4.37
C VAL A 35 4.37 -8.57 4.93
N THR A 36 3.82 -9.75 5.16
CA THR A 36 4.57 -10.87 5.76
C THR A 36 5.58 -11.48 4.79
N SER A 37 5.28 -11.51 3.49
CA SER A 37 6.19 -12.08 2.47
C SER A 37 7.21 -11.08 1.92
N MET A 38 6.86 -9.79 1.80
CA MET A 38 7.69 -8.78 1.11
C MET A 38 8.00 -7.53 1.95
N GLY A 39 7.59 -7.48 3.22
CA GLY A 39 7.75 -6.30 4.06
C GLY A 39 9.17 -6.02 4.56
N GLY A 40 10.07 -7.01 4.54
CA GLY A 40 11.40 -6.95 5.14
C GLY A 40 12.26 -5.75 4.71
N PRO A 41 12.67 -5.63 3.43
CA PRO A 41 13.70 -4.67 3.02
C PRO A 41 13.27 -3.19 3.08
N THR A 42 11.97 -2.89 3.12
CA THR A 42 11.48 -1.50 3.06
C THR A 42 10.51 -1.11 4.18
N GLY A 43 9.97 -2.06 4.96
CA GLY A 43 8.87 -1.81 5.88
C GLY A 43 7.62 -1.40 5.10
N PRO A 44 6.63 -2.27 4.90
CA PRO A 44 5.64 -2.24 3.82
C PRO A 44 5.03 -0.85 3.55
N ALA A 45 5.69 -0.07 2.69
CA ALA A 45 5.37 1.34 2.53
C ALA A 45 4.25 1.59 1.52
N LEU A 46 3.39 0.59 1.30
CA LEU A 46 2.37 0.41 0.26
C LEU A 46 1.40 1.59 0.03
N ASN A 47 1.50 2.66 0.84
CA ASN A 47 0.71 3.88 0.77
C ASN A 47 1.58 5.09 1.19
N PRO A 48 1.64 6.17 0.37
CA PRO A 48 2.38 7.38 0.71
C PRO A 48 2.00 8.00 2.06
N ALA A 49 0.71 8.05 2.39
CA ALA A 49 0.24 8.60 3.67
C ALA A 49 0.69 7.76 4.87
N ARG A 50 0.80 6.44 4.69
CA ARG A 50 1.24 5.50 5.73
C ARG A 50 2.72 5.67 6.09
N ASP A 51 3.54 6.23 5.19
CA ASP A 51 4.96 6.50 5.42
C ASP A 51 5.21 7.97 5.79
N LEU A 52 4.73 8.92 4.98
CA LEU A 52 5.07 10.33 5.10
C LEU A 52 4.58 10.96 6.41
N MET A 53 3.35 10.64 6.85
CA MET A 53 2.80 11.25 8.06
C MET A 53 3.54 10.81 9.33
N PRO A 54 3.77 9.50 9.56
CA PRO A 54 4.63 9.06 10.66
C PRO A 54 6.05 9.63 10.60
N ARG A 55 6.62 9.79 9.39
CA ARG A 55 7.96 10.36 9.21
C ARG A 55 8.02 11.84 9.58
N LEU A 56 7.02 12.62 9.17
CA LEU A 56 6.88 14.02 9.54
C LEU A 56 6.75 14.18 11.06
N LEU A 57 5.88 13.37 11.68
CA LEU A 57 5.73 13.36 13.14
C LEU A 57 7.02 12.95 13.85
N HIS A 58 7.74 11.95 13.35
CA HIS A 58 9.05 11.55 13.88
C HIS A 58 10.08 12.69 13.81
N ALA A 59 10.02 13.54 12.76
CA ALA A 59 10.89 14.71 12.67
C ALA A 59 10.54 15.79 13.70
N ILE A 60 9.24 16.08 13.89
CA ILE A 60 8.77 17.18 14.74
C ILE A 60 8.78 16.82 16.24
N LEU A 61 8.39 15.60 16.60
CA LEU A 61 8.18 15.23 18.00
C LEU A 61 9.52 15.09 18.75
N PRO A 62 9.60 15.59 20.00
CA PRO A 62 10.78 15.43 20.85
C PRO A 62 10.80 14.02 21.46
N ILE A 63 11.25 13.03 20.68
CA ILE A 63 11.36 11.63 21.10
C ILE A 63 12.78 11.39 21.64
N PRO A 64 12.96 10.99 22.92
CA PRO A 64 14.27 10.66 23.48
C PRO A 64 14.94 9.52 22.70
N HIS A 65 16.25 9.63 22.47
CA HIS A 65 17.05 8.63 21.75
C HIS A 65 16.56 8.31 20.32
N LYS A 66 15.83 9.22 19.67
CA LYS A 66 15.38 9.00 18.30
C LYS A 66 16.54 8.99 17.30
N GLY A 67 16.45 8.11 16.31
CA GLY A 67 17.38 8.06 15.18
C GLY A 67 17.09 9.13 14.12
N SER A 68 17.69 8.97 12.94
CA SER A 68 17.39 9.81 11.76
C SER A 68 16.00 9.49 11.18
N SER A 69 15.28 10.50 10.70
CA SER A 69 14.01 10.33 9.95
C SER A 69 14.20 9.82 8.51
N ARG A 70 15.44 9.52 8.07
CA ARG A 70 15.75 8.89 6.76
C ARG A 70 15.08 9.60 5.57
N TRP A 71 15.24 10.92 5.48
CA TRP A 71 14.62 11.74 4.44
C TRP A 71 15.15 11.46 3.03
N GLY A 72 16.38 10.95 2.90
CA GLY A 72 16.96 10.57 1.60
C GLY A 72 16.15 9.48 0.88
N GLU A 73 15.50 8.59 1.64
CA GLU A 73 14.67 7.51 1.11
C GLU A 73 13.18 7.87 1.06
N ALA A 74 12.77 9.02 1.59
CA ALA A 74 11.35 9.36 1.80
C ALA A 74 10.54 9.54 0.49
N TRP A 75 11.21 9.74 -0.64
CA TRP A 75 10.54 9.82 -1.95
C TRP A 75 10.14 8.43 -2.49
N ILE A 76 10.87 7.37 -2.13
CA ILE A 76 10.62 5.99 -2.56
C ILE A 76 9.20 5.52 -2.18
N PRO A 77 8.77 5.63 -0.90
CA PRO A 77 7.42 5.22 -0.48
C PRO A 77 6.31 6.15 -0.99
N VAL A 78 6.64 7.18 -1.76
CA VAL A 78 5.67 8.03 -2.44
C VAL A 78 5.56 7.61 -3.90
N ILE A 79 6.67 7.67 -4.63
CA ILE A 79 6.68 7.44 -6.07
C ILE A 79 6.43 5.97 -6.41
N ALA A 80 7.05 5.03 -5.69
CA ALA A 80 6.92 3.61 -6.02
C ALA A 80 5.49 3.08 -5.80
N PRO A 81 4.77 3.40 -4.70
CA PRO A 81 3.37 3.00 -4.55
C PRO A 81 2.44 3.65 -5.58
N ILE A 82 2.63 4.93 -5.93
CA ILE A 82 1.82 5.62 -6.94
C ILE A 82 2.02 4.98 -8.31
N ALA A 83 3.26 4.81 -8.75
CA ALA A 83 3.57 4.15 -10.02
C ALA A 83 3.01 2.73 -10.05
N GLY A 84 3.19 1.98 -8.95
CA GLY A 84 2.63 0.65 -8.80
C GLY A 84 1.10 0.63 -8.83
N ALA A 85 0.42 1.63 -8.28
CA ALA A 85 -1.03 1.73 -8.30
C ALA A 85 -1.55 1.98 -9.72
N ILE A 86 -0.94 2.94 -10.43
CA ILE A 86 -1.26 3.25 -11.83
C ILE A 86 -1.12 2.00 -12.69
N LEU A 87 0.03 1.30 -12.60
CA LEU A 87 0.24 0.06 -13.34
C LEU A 87 -0.78 -1.02 -12.98
N GLY A 88 -1.19 -1.12 -11.71
CA GLY A 88 -2.23 -2.06 -11.29
C GLY A 88 -3.60 -1.76 -11.90
N VAL A 89 -3.99 -0.49 -11.95
CA VAL A 89 -5.22 -0.06 -12.61
C VAL A 89 -5.17 -0.33 -14.11
N VAL A 90 -4.07 0.04 -14.78
CA VAL A 90 -3.89 -0.18 -16.22
C VAL A 90 -3.98 -1.67 -16.55
N MET A 91 -3.31 -2.51 -15.76
CA MET A 91 -3.33 -3.95 -15.96
C MET A 91 -4.71 -4.56 -15.70
N TYR A 92 -5.41 -4.10 -14.65
CA TYR A 92 -6.80 -4.51 -14.39
C TYR A 92 -7.69 -4.21 -15.60
N LYS A 93 -7.63 -2.96 -16.09
CA LYS A 93 -8.43 -2.52 -17.22
C LYS A 93 -8.12 -3.24 -18.53
N SER A 94 -6.89 -3.71 -18.71
CA SER A 94 -6.50 -4.39 -19.96
C SER A 94 -6.90 -5.87 -19.98
N LEU A 95 -7.07 -6.48 -18.81
CA LEU A 95 -7.30 -7.93 -18.68
C LEU A 95 -8.72 -8.29 -18.23
N PHE A 96 -9.40 -7.40 -17.51
CA PHE A 96 -10.65 -7.72 -16.79
C PHE A 96 -11.78 -6.71 -17.00
N ALA A 97 -11.52 -5.57 -17.66
CA ALA A 97 -12.54 -4.58 -18.00
C ALA A 97 -12.70 -4.50 -19.53
#